data_AF-A0A953R7K3-F1
#
_entry.id   AF-A0A953R7K3-F1
#
_cell.length_a   1.000
_cell.length_b   1.000
_cell.length_c   1.000
_cell.angle_alpha   90.00
_cell.angle_beta   90.00
_cell.angle_gamma   90.00
#
_symmetry.space_group_name_H-M   'P 1'
#
loop_
_entity.id
_entity.type
_entity.pdbx_description
1 polymer ?
#
loop_
_entity_poly.entity_id
_entity_poly.type
_entity_poly.pdbx_seq_one_letter_code
_entity_poly.pdbx_strand_id
1 'polypeptide(L)' 'MRGAEFERKVRKLARRKGLPCSFVPDQGIGSHGRLYLGAEFTALKDRKKEIGAGLLVKMCRDLKIDPREL' A
#
# COMPACT_ATOMS: atom_id res chain seq x y z
N MET A 1 -8.88 1.36 -8.43
CA MET A 1 -7.42 1.22 -8.24
C MET A 1 -7.14 -0.21 -7.82
N ARG A 2 -6.19 -0.89 -8.46
CA ARG A 2 -5.79 -2.26 -8.07
C ARG A 2 -4.70 -2.25 -6.99
N GLY A 3 -4.54 -3.37 -6.29
CA GLY A 3 -3.49 -3.50 -5.26
C GLY A 3 -2.07 -3.20 -5.79
N ALA A 4 -1.75 -3.66 -7.00
CA ALA A 4 -0.47 -3.36 -7.65
C ALA A 4 -0.28 -1.86 -7.94
N GLU A 5 -1.35 -1.15 -8.29
CA GLU A 5 -1.28 0.29 -8.56
C GLU A 5 -1.07 1.09 -7.28
N PHE A 6 -1.74 0.69 -6.19
CA PHE A 6 -1.56 1.29 -4.88
C PHE A 6 -0.11 1.15 -4.40
N GLU A 7 0.44 -0.06 -4.46
CA GLU A 7 1.85 -0.32 -4.13
C GLU A 7 2.80 0.57 -4.94
N ARG A 8 2.58 0.68 -6.26
CA ARG A 8 3.39 1.52 -7.14
C ARG A 8 3.32 3.01 -6.78
N LYS A 9 2.12 3.51 -6.47
CA LYS A 9 1.88 4.91 -6.06
C LYS A 9 2.53 5.22 -4.71
N VAL A 10 2.36 4.35 -3.71
CA VAL A 10 3.02 4.46 -2.40
C VAL A 10 4.54 4.46 -2.56
N ARG A 11 5.10 3.57 -3.39
CA ARG A 11 6.54 3.53 -3.64
C ARG A 11 7.05 4.83 -4.28
N LYS A 12 6.29 5.43 -5.20
CA LYS A 12 6.63 6.73 -5.81
C LYS A 12 6.56 7.86 -4.77
N LEU A 13 5.54 7.85 -3.92
CA LEU A 13 5.40 8.81 -2.83
C LEU A 13 6.55 8.69 -1.82
N ALA A 14 6.91 7.46 -1.45
CA ALA A 14 8.02 7.16 -0.56
C ALA A 14 9.34 7.75 -1.09
N ARG A 15 9.62 7.56 -2.39
CA ARG A 15 10.80 8.14 -3.05
C ARG A 15 10.79 9.67 -3.00
N ARG A 16 9.64 10.31 -3.20
CA ARG A 16 9.50 11.77 -3.11
C ARG A 16 9.71 12.30 -1.69
N LYS A 17 9.27 11.54 -0.68
CA LYS A 17 9.40 11.90 0.74
C LYS A 17 10.71 11.43 1.38
N GLY A 18 11.57 10.71 0.65
CA GLY A 18 12.80 10.11 1.19
C GLY A 18 12.54 9.00 2.21
N LEU A 19 11.37 8.36 2.18
CA LEU A 19 10.97 7.29 3.10
C LEU A 19 11.30 5.90 2.54
N PRO A 20 11.70 4.93 3.38
CA PRO A 20 11.85 3.55 2.95
C PRO A 20 10.48 2.93 2.66
N CYS A 21 10.39 2.10 1.63
CA CYS A 21 9.16 1.42 1.24
C CYS A 21 9.46 -0.01 0.81
N SER A 22 8.85 -0.98 1.49
CA SER A 22 9.03 -2.41 1.23
C SER A 22 7.69 -3.13 1.23
N PHE A 23 7.57 -4.14 0.37
CA PHE A 23 6.42 -5.02 0.32
C PHE A 23 6.87 -6.41 0.76
N VAL A 24 6.23 -6.95 1.79
CA VAL A 24 6.47 -8.29 2.28
C VAL A 24 5.25 -9.14 1.92
N PRO A 25 5.36 -10.07 0.96
CA PRO A 25 4.27 -10.99 0.68
C PRO A 25 4.00 -11.87 1.90
N ASP A 26 2.73 -12.08 2.21
CA ASP A 26 2.34 -13.04 3.24
C ASP A 26 2.48 -14.47 2.67
N GLN A 27 2.77 -15.46 3.51
CA GLN A 27 3.01 -16.87 3.10
C GLN A 27 1.71 -17.62 2.73
N GLY A 28 0.59 -16.91 2.55
CA GLY A 28 -0.72 -17.48 2.24
C GLY A 28 -1.01 -17.64 0.74
N ILE A 29 -2.08 -18.39 0.44
CA ILE A 29 -2.59 -18.59 -0.93
C ILE A 29 -3.23 -17.28 -1.42
N GLY A 30 -2.45 -16.49 -2.17
CA GLY A 30 -2.89 -15.24 -2.79
C GLY A 30 -1.82 -14.16 -2.72
N SER A 31 -1.85 -13.17 -3.61
CA SER A 31 -0.88 -12.06 -3.66
C SER A 31 -1.10 -11.03 -2.53
N HIS A 32 -1.52 -11.49 -1.35
CA HIS A 32 -1.71 -10.69 -0.14
C HIS A 32 -0.37 -10.45 0.53
N GLY A 33 -0.20 -9.29 1.16
CA GLY A 33 1.04 -8.97 1.85
C GLY A 33 0.93 -7.70 2.65
N ARG A 34 2.03 -7.33 3.31
CA ARG A 34 2.13 -6.09 4.07
C ARG A 34 2.98 -5.10 3.29
N LEU A 35 2.46 -3.90 3.11
CA LEU A 35 3.18 -2.78 2.54
C LEU A 35 3.65 -1.88 3.68
N TYR A 36 4.96 -1.68 3.77
CA TYR A 36 5.60 -0.83 4.75
C TYR A 36 5.99 0.51 4.11
N LEU A 37 5.81 1.59 4.87
CA LEU A 37 6.25 2.94 4.54
C LEU A 37 6.85 3.57 5.80
N GLY A 38 8.19 3.67 5.86
CA GLY A 38 8.85 4.08 7.10
C GLY A 38 8.62 3.08 8.23
N ALA A 39 8.10 3.57 9.35
CA ALA A 39 7.70 2.75 10.50
C ALA A 39 6.24 2.25 10.41
N GLU A 40 5.46 2.76 9.47
CA GLU A 40 4.04 2.43 9.31
C GLU A 40 3.86 1.28 8.32
N PHE A 41 2.76 0.54 8.45
CA PHE A 41 2.42 -0.51 7.49
C PHE A 41 0.91 -0.67 7.32
N THR A 42 0.50 -1.23 6.19
CA THR A 42 -0.88 -1.65 5.95
C THR A 42 -0.93 -3.02 5.30
N ALA A 43 -2.02 -3.75 5.54
CA ALA A 43 -2.29 -5.01 4.86
C ALA A 43 -2.79 -4.73 3.45
N LEU A 44 -1.97 -5.08 2.45
CA LEU A 44 -2.31 -4.96 1.05
C LEU A 44 -3.19 -6.14 0.61
N LYS A 45 -4.37 -5.83 0.08
CA LYS A 45 -5.23 -6.79 -0.62
C LYS A 45 -4.52 -7.34 -1.86
N ASP A 46 -4.99 -8.45 -2.41
CA ASP A 46 -4.46 -9.03 -3.65
C ASP A 46 -4.11 -7.97 -4.71
N ARG A 47 -2.85 -7.96 -5.12
CA ARG A 47 -2.31 -7.04 -6.14
C ARG A 47 -3.12 -7.05 -7.44
N LYS A 48 -3.76 -8.18 -7.78
CA LYS A 48 -4.58 -8.35 -8.99
C LYS A 48 -6.02 -7.85 -8.81
N LYS A 49 -6.51 -7.69 -7.57
CA LYS A 49 -7.89 -7.28 -7.28
C LYS A 49 -8.01 -5.77 -7.11
N GLU A 50 -9.23 -5.28 -7.31
CA GLU A 50 -9.57 -3.89 -7.01
C GLU A 50 -9.66 -3.63 -5.50
N ILE A 51 -9.18 -2.46 -5.12
CA ILE A 51 -9.33 -1.90 -3.79
C ILE A 51 -10.59 -1.04 -3.80
N GLY A 52 -11.57 -1.40 -2.97
CA GLY A 52 -12.75 -0.57 -2.76
C GLY A 52 -12.40 0.73 -2.03
N ALA A 53 -13.17 1.79 -2.25
CA ALA A 53 -12.88 3.13 -1.72
C ALA A 53 -12.65 3.15 -0.19
N GLY A 54 -13.49 2.45 0.59
CA GLY A 54 -13.31 2.37 2.05
C GLY A 54 -12.01 1.68 2.47
N LEU A 55 -11.59 0.66 1.72
CA LEU A 55 -10.32 -0.04 1.98
C LEU A 55 -9.12 0.84 1.60
N LEU A 56 -9.23 1.60 0.51
CA LEU A 56 -8.19 2.56 0.10
C LEU A 56 -7.98 3.61 1.21
N VAL A 57 -9.06 4.22 1.70
CA VAL A 57 -8.98 5.22 2.78
C VAL A 57 -8.35 4.63 4.04
N LYS A 58 -8.72 3.39 4.40
CA LYS A 58 -8.09 2.68 5.52
C LYS A 58 -6.59 2.48 5.30
N MET A 59 -6.18 1.95 4.15
CA MET A 59 -4.77 1.72 3.83
C MET A 59 -3.94 3.01 3.85
N CYS A 60 -4.49 4.11 3.34
CA CYS A 60 -3.83 5.42 3.42
C CYS A 60 -3.68 5.90 4.86
N ARG A 61 -4.73 5.73 5.69
CA ARG A 61 -4.71 6.10 7.10
C ARG A 61 -3.67 5.29 7.88
N ASP A 62 -3.61 3.98 7.66
CA ASP A 62 -2.63 3.08 8.27
C ASP A 62 -1.19 3.53 7.92
N LEU A 63 -0.95 3.94 6.67
CA LEU A 63 0.35 4.45 6.20
C LEU A 63 0.61 5.93 6.53
N LYS A 64 -0.35 6.62 7.18
CA LYS A 64 -0.31 8.07 7.46
C LYS A 64 -0.03 8.93 6.23
N ILE A 65 -0.65 8.59 5.10
CA ILE A 65 -0.57 9.35 3.85
C ILE A 65 -1.94 9.89 3.44
N ASP A 66 -1.95 11.04 2.78
CA ASP A 66 -3.19 11.58 2.22
C ASP A 66 -3.52 10.83 0.90
N PRO A 67 -4.74 10.28 0.73
CA PRO A 67 -5.17 9.67 -0.53
C PRO A 67 -4.99 10.56 -1.77
N ARG A 68 -4.97 11.89 -1.61
CA ARG A 68 -4.74 12.88 -2.68
C ARG A 68 -3.28 12.92 -3.14
N GLU A 69 -2.35 12.42 -2.34
CA GLU A 69 -0.92 12.34 -2.69
C GLU A 69 -0.57 11.09 -3.52
N LEU A 70 -1.51 10.15 -3.67
CA LEU A 70 -1.32 8.88 -4.38
C LEU A 70 -1.60 8.97 -5.89
#